data_AF-A0AAW4TSD0-F1
#
_entry.id   AF-A0AAW4TSD0-F1
#
_cell.length_a   1.000
_cell.length_b   1.000
_cell.length_c   1.000
_cell.angle_alpha   90.00
_cell.angle_beta   90.00
_cell.angle_gamma   90.00
#
_symmetry.space_group_name_H-M   'P 1'
#
loop_
_entity.id
_entity.type
_entity.pdbx_description
1 polymer ?
#
loop_
_entity_poly.entity_id
_entity_poly.type
_entity_poly.pdbx_seq_one_letter_code
_entity_poly.pdbx_strand_id
1 'polypeptide(L)' 'MFKRYPYTIGLLTVISFVVCVGWLFTHDACMHPIGNGLAAFWAFVECPVVFVALFEEAGE' A
#
# COMPACT_ATOMS: atom_id res chain seq x y z
N MET A 1 -13.78 -10.15 1.58
CA MET A 1 -13.47 -9.61 0.23
C MET A 1 -12.19 -10.26 -0.30
N PHE A 2 -11.15 -10.34 0.52
CA PHE A 2 -9.88 -11.01 0.24
C PHE A 2 -10.03 -12.43 -0.31
N LYS A 3 -10.87 -13.30 0.31
CA LYS A 3 -11.26 -14.62 -0.24
C LYS A 3 -11.75 -14.66 -1.71
N ARG A 4 -12.31 -13.56 -2.25
CA ARG A 4 -12.85 -13.55 -3.62
C ARG A 4 -11.80 -13.21 -4.67
N TYR A 5 -10.83 -12.36 -4.35
CA TYR A 5 -9.81 -11.86 -5.29
C TYR A 5 -8.44 -11.63 -4.62
N PRO A 6 -7.83 -12.65 -3.98
CA PRO A 6 -6.64 -12.45 -3.16
C PRO A 6 -5.44 -11.95 -3.98
N TYR A 7 -5.26 -12.50 -5.18
CA TYR A 7 -4.17 -12.11 -6.09
C TYR A 7 -4.34 -10.70 -6.66
N THR A 8 -5.56 -10.32 -7.06
CA THR A 8 -5.83 -8.97 -7.55
C THR A 8 -5.59 -7.93 -6.45
N ILE A 9 -6.05 -8.23 -5.24
CA ILE A 9 -5.86 -7.34 -4.09
C ILE A 9 -4.37 -7.23 -3.76
N GLY A 10 -3.66 -8.36 -3.64
CA GLY A 10 -2.22 -8.36 -3.38
C GLY A 10 -1.43 -7.61 -4.45
N LEU A 11 -1.75 -7.80 -5.74
CA LEU A 11 -1.10 -7.07 -6.84
C LEU A 11 -1.35 -5.57 -6.75
N LEU A 12 -2.59 -5.13 -6.50
CA LEU A 12 -2.90 -3.71 -6.33
C LEU A 12 -2.21 -3.11 -5.11
N THR A 13 -2.10 -3.86 -4.02
CA THR A 13 -1.34 -3.45 -2.82
C THR A 13 0.14 -3.24 -3.17
N VAL A 14 0.78 -4.17 -3.89
CA VAL A 14 2.18 -4.01 -4.33
C VAL A 14 2.36 -2.79 -5.23
N ILE A 15 1.50 -2.62 -6.23
CA ILE A 15 1.59 -1.49 -7.16
C ILE A 15 1.40 -0.17 -6.42
N SER A 16 0.38 -0.08 -5.56
CA SER A 16 0.11 1.13 -4.78
C SER A 16 1.25 1.47 -3.81
N PHE A 17 1.86 0.46 -3.17
CA PHE A 17 3.07 0.65 -2.35
C PHE A 17 4.20 1.29 -3.16
N VAL A 18 4.53 0.74 -4.33
CA VAL A 18 5.61 1.27 -5.19
C VAL A 18 5.30 2.70 -5.63
N VAL A 19 4.06 3.01 -5.99
CA VAL A 19 3.65 4.36 -6.38
C VAL A 19 3.78 5.35 -5.22
N CYS A 20 3.33 4.99 -4.02
CA CYS A 20 3.45 5.85 -2.83
C CYS A 20 4.91 6.10 -2.45
N VAL A 21 5.75 5.08 -2.46
CA VAL A 21 7.18 5.22 -2.20
C VAL A 21 7.82 6.08 -3.28
N GLY A 22 7.54 5.81 -4.56
CA GLY A 22 8.03 6.61 -5.67
C GLY A 22 7.66 8.08 -5.55
N TRP A 23 6.40 8.39 -5.21
CA TRP A 23 5.93 9.75 -4.95
C TRP A 23 6.77 10.45 -3.88
N LEU A 24 7.01 9.80 -2.73
CA LEU A 24 7.77 10.39 -1.62
C LEU A 24 9.21 10.76 -1.99
N PHE A 25 9.78 10.14 -3.03
CA PHE A 25 11.10 10.45 -3.56
C PHE A 25 11.10 11.47 -4.71
N THR A 26 9.94 12.03 -5.08
CA THR A 26 9.87 13.09 -6.11
C THR A 26 10.15 14.46 -5.51
N HIS A 27 10.65 15.39 -6.34
CA HIS A 27 10.85 16.78 -5.94
C HIS A 27 9.52 17.48 -5.60
N ASP A 28 8.45 17.16 -6.33
CA ASP A 28 7.13 17.78 -6.11
C ASP A 28 6.55 17.46 -4.74
N ALA A 29 6.90 16.30 -4.15
CA ALA A 29 6.47 15.93 -2.80
C ALA A 29 6.85 17.00 -1.75
N CYS A 30 7.94 17.76 -1.94
CA CYS A 30 8.34 18.83 -1.01
C CYS A 30 7.25 19.89 -0.77
N MET A 31 6.32 20.05 -1.72
CA MET A 31 5.23 21.03 -1.65
C MET A 31 3.91 20.46 -1.12
N HIS A 32 3.82 19.14 -0.88
CA HIS A 32 2.57 18.45 -0.56
C HIS A 32 2.63 17.69 0.78
N PRO A 33 2.74 18.38 1.93
CA PRO A 33 2.95 17.74 3.23
C PRO A 33 1.82 16.78 3.64
N ILE A 34 0.55 17.15 3.38
CA ILE A 34 -0.60 16.29 3.66
C ILE A 34 -0.59 15.05 2.74
N GLY A 35 -0.31 15.25 1.45
CA GLY A 35 -0.21 14.16 0.48
C GLY A 35 0.89 13.16 0.86
N ASN A 36 2.03 13.65 1.35
CA ASN A 36 3.12 12.82 1.84
C ASN A 36 2.72 12.03 3.08
N GLY A 37 2.01 12.64 4.02
CA GLY A 37 1.48 11.95 5.19
C GLY A 37 0.56 10.78 4.80
N LEU A 38 -0.35 11.02 3.85
CA LEU A 38 -1.24 9.98 3.33
C LEU A 38 -0.49 8.89 2.57
N ALA A 39 0.48 9.25 1.71
CA ALA A 39 1.30 8.30 0.97
C ALA A 39 2.15 7.44 1.92
N ALA A 40 2.73 8.03 2.96
CA ALA A 40 3.51 7.32 3.97
C ALA A 40 2.62 6.40 4.81
N PHE A 41 1.44 6.87 5.24
CA PHE A 41 0.48 6.04 5.97
C PHE A 41 0.03 4.82 5.13
N TRP A 42 -0.34 5.05 3.87
CA TRP A 42 -0.75 3.97 2.99
C TRP A 42 0.37 2.95 2.75
N ALA A 43 1.59 3.42 2.47
CA ALA A 43 2.72 2.56 2.16
C ALA A 43 3.23 1.77 3.37
N PHE A 44 3.31 2.40 4.55
CA PHE A 44 4.00 1.83 5.72
C PHE A 44 3.06 1.32 6.81
N VAL A 45 1.74 1.55 6.71
CA VAL A 45 0.75 1.02 7.65
C VAL A 45 -0.27 0.15 6.93
N GLU A 46 -1.03 0.70 5.98
CA GLU A 46 -2.12 -0.04 5.32
C GLU A 46 -1.61 -1.22 4.47
N CYS A 47 -0.59 -1.00 3.63
CA CYS A 47 -0.05 -2.07 2.79
C CYS A 47 0.44 -3.28 3.63
N PRO A 48 1.24 -3.08 4.71
CA PRO A 48 1.57 -4.16 5.65
C PRO A 48 0.36 -4.86 6.26
N VAL A 49 -0.64 -4.12 6.75
CA VAL A 49 -1.86 -4.69 7.33
C VAL A 49 -2.60 -5.56 6.32
N VAL A 50 -2.72 -5.10 5.08
CA VAL A 50 -3.34 -5.86 3.99
C VAL A 50 -2.55 -7.14 3.69
N PHE A 51 -1.22 -7.08 3.67
CA PHE A 51 -0.42 -8.29 3.47
C PHE A 51 -0.58 -9.30 4.61
N VAL A 52 -0.58 -8.84 5.87
CA VAL A 52 -0.83 -9.72 7.02
C VAL A 52 -2.19 -10.42 6.87
N ALA A 53 -3.25 -9.67 6.58
CA ALA A 53 -4.58 -10.25 6.37
C ALA A 53 -4.61 -11.27 5.21
N LEU A 54 -3.92 -10.99 4.10
CA LEU A 54 -3.81 -11.92 2.97
C LEU A 54 -3.06 -13.20 3.34
N PHE A 55 -1.99 -13.10 4.13
CA PHE A 55 -1.21 -14.27 4.57
C PHE A 55 -2.00 -15.12 5.57
N GLU A 56 -2.71 -14.48 6.51
CA GLU A 56 -3.59 -15.17 7.45
C GLU A 56 -4.68 -15.95 6.69
N GLU A 57 -5.36 -15.32 5.72
CA GLU A 57 -6.38 -15.99 4.91
C GLU A 57 -5.83 -17.11 4.00
N ALA A 58 -4.55 -17.04 3.60
CA ALA A 58 -3.93 -18.08 2.77
C ALA A 58 -3.50 -19.33 3.58
N GLY A 59 -3.35 -19.19 4.90
CA GLY A 59 -3.02 -20.27 5.82
C GLY A 59 -4.23 -21.01 6.41
N GLU A 60 -5.45 -20.49 6.21
CA GLU A 60 -6.73 -21.12 6.57
C GLU A 60 -7.24 -22.14 5.53
#